data_AF-A0A914GCS1-F1
#
_entry.id   AF-A0A914GCS1-F1
#
_cell.length_a   1.000
_cell.length_b   1.000
_cell.length_c   1.000
_cell.angle_alpha   90.00
_cell.angle_beta   90.00
_cell.angle_gamma   90.00
#
_symmetry.space_group_name_H-M   'P 1'
#
loop_
_entity.id
_entity.type
_entity.pdbx_description
1 polymer ?
#
loop_
_entity_poly.entity_id
_entity_poly.type
_entity_poly.pdbx_seq_one_letter_code
_entity_poly.pdbx_strand_id
1 'polypeptide(L)'
;MKFLKSNFNYRWFAGRIARSQAERLVSRQNLPKGTFLIRERESEGLEYALTIRDDNNQRGLNVKHYKIRRLDNDEGYFITPRIKFRSLKELVSYYSERADGLCGQLTFPAPKIAPTRPELSRETQNNWEIPRDQLELREKLGDGNFGEVWKGKWRGIVDVAIKTLKPGTMSPEAFLG
;
A
#
# COMPACT_ATOMS: atom_id res chain seq x y z
N MET A 1 23.80 -2.22 -15.64
CA MET A 1 23.36 -3.07 -14.51
C MET A 1 21.83 -3.07 -14.46
N LYS A 2 21.20 -4.24 -14.56
CA LYS A 2 19.75 -4.42 -14.62
C LYS A 2 19.10 -4.14 -13.25
N PHE A 3 18.09 -3.28 -13.20
CA PHE A 3 16.97 -3.46 -12.28
C PHE A 3 15.68 -3.21 -13.05
N LEU A 4 15.05 -4.31 -13.47
CA LEU A 4 13.69 -4.33 -13.98
C LEU A 4 12.76 -3.96 -12.81
N LYS A 5 12.20 -2.75 -12.84
CA LYS A 5 10.96 -2.44 -12.11
C LYS A 5 9.80 -3.18 -12.78
N SER A 6 9.60 -4.46 -12.50
CA SER A 6 8.33 -5.10 -12.81
C SER A 6 7.31 -4.69 -11.74
N ASN A 7 6.62 -3.58 -11.97
CA ASN A 7 5.48 -3.12 -11.17
C ASN A 7 4.26 -4.04 -11.35
N PHE A 8 4.37 -5.33 -11.03
CA PHE A 8 3.18 -6.18 -10.84
C PHE A 8 2.62 -5.91 -9.45
N ASN A 9 2.06 -4.71 -9.24
CA ASN A 9 1.41 -4.33 -7.99
C ASN A 9 0.01 -4.96 -7.95
N TYR A 10 -0.04 -6.28 -7.74
CA TYR A 10 -1.28 -7.04 -7.63
C TYR A 10 -2.27 -6.34 -6.70
N ARG A 11 -3.54 -6.22 -7.11
CA ARG A 11 -4.53 -5.45 -6.35
C ARG A 11 -4.73 -5.99 -4.92
N TRP A 12 -4.57 -7.30 -4.75
CA TRP A 12 -4.69 -8.02 -3.48
C TRP A 12 -3.41 -8.02 -2.64
N PHE A 13 -2.27 -7.56 -3.16
CA PHE A 13 -1.01 -7.54 -2.40
C PHE A 13 -0.87 -6.21 -1.65
N ALA A 14 -0.83 -6.29 -0.32
CA ALA A 14 -0.77 -5.14 0.57
C ALA A 14 0.66 -4.79 1.04
N GLY A 15 1.66 -5.59 0.64
CA GLY A 15 3.03 -5.43 1.11
C GLY A 15 3.17 -5.69 2.60
N ARG A 16 4.13 -4.99 3.23
CA ARG A 16 4.40 -5.10 4.67
C ARG A 16 3.45 -4.22 5.48
N ILE A 17 2.37 -4.84 5.98
CA ILE A 17 1.43 -4.21 6.90
C ILE A 17 1.17 -5.10 8.12
N ALA A 18 0.89 -4.45 9.26
CA ALA A 18 0.55 -5.13 10.50
C ALA A 18 -0.76 -5.94 10.36
N ARG A 19 -0.89 -6.99 11.18
CA ARG A 19 -2.10 -7.83 11.22
C ARG A 19 -3.36 -7.01 11.51
N SER A 20 -3.30 -6.12 12.49
CA SER A 20 -4.40 -5.23 12.89
C SER A 20 -4.83 -4.30 11.75
N GLN A 21 -3.85 -3.78 11.00
CA GLN A 21 -4.12 -2.94 9.82
C GLN A 21 -4.81 -3.72 8.72
N ALA A 22 -4.38 -4.97 8.47
CA ALA A 22 -5.03 -5.85 7.50
C ALA A 22 -6.48 -6.20 7.90
N GLU A 23 -6.71 -6.50 9.18
CA GLU A 23 -8.06 -6.74 9.73
C GLU A 23 -8.96 -5.52 9.48
N ARG A 24 -8.48 -4.31 9.79
CA ARG A 24 -9.24 -3.07 9.53
C ARG A 24 -9.62 -2.89 8.06
N LEU A 25 -8.80 -3.35 7.11
CA LEU A 25 -9.08 -3.21 5.68
C LEU A 25 -10.20 -4.15 5.21
N VAL A 26 -10.16 -5.41 5.64
CA VAL A 26 -11.19 -6.40 5.25
C VAL A 26 -12.49 -6.25 6.05
N SER A 27 -12.42 -5.59 7.22
CA SER A 27 -13.57 -5.32 8.09
C SER A 27 -14.32 -4.02 7.79
N ARG A 28 -13.96 -3.27 6.73
CA ARG A 28 -14.75 -2.09 6.33
C ARG A 28 -16.21 -2.49 6.04
N GLN A 29 -17.13 -1.56 6.29
CA GLN A 29 -18.54 -1.75 5.99
C GLN A 29 -18.75 -1.94 4.47
N ASN A 30 -19.84 -2.61 4.11
CA ASN A 30 -20.24 -2.86 2.71
C ASN A 30 -19.23 -3.67 1.87
N LEU A 31 -18.36 -4.44 2.53
CA LEU A 31 -17.50 -5.42 1.85
C LEU A 31 -18.16 -6.81 1.85
N PRO A 32 -18.20 -7.51 0.71
CA PRO A 32 -18.76 -8.85 0.63
C PRO A 32 -17.87 -9.88 1.34
N LYS A 33 -18.48 -11.00 1.77
CA LYS A 33 -17.75 -12.19 2.24
C LYS A 33 -16.70 -12.62 1.19
N GLY A 34 -15.54 -13.05 1.68
CA GLY A 34 -14.42 -13.43 0.82
C GLY A 34 -13.52 -12.27 0.39
N THR A 35 -13.80 -11.03 0.82
CA THR A 35 -12.89 -9.91 0.61
C THR A 35 -11.55 -10.19 1.30
N PHE A 36 -10.43 -10.05 0.58
CA PHE A 36 -9.14 -10.56 1.04
C PHE A 36 -7.94 -9.68 0.67
N LEU A 37 -6.82 -9.89 1.34
CA LEU A 37 -5.52 -9.39 0.95
C LEU A 37 -4.40 -10.36 1.34
N ILE A 38 -3.26 -10.25 0.68
CA ILE A 38 -2.01 -10.92 1.09
C ILE A 38 -1.03 -9.86 1.57
N ARG A 39 -0.42 -10.10 2.72
CA ARG A 39 0.60 -9.23 3.34
C ARG A 39 1.86 -9.99 3.70
N GLU A 40 2.98 -9.30 3.77
CA GLU A 40 4.21 -9.80 4.38
C GLU A 40 4.06 -9.83 5.91
N ARG A 41 4.69 -10.82 6.55
CA ARG A 41 4.81 -10.88 8.02
C ARG A 41 6.13 -10.22 8.44
N GLU A 42 6.13 -9.60 9.63
CA GLU A 42 7.30 -8.87 10.17
C GLU A 42 8.40 -9.79 10.77
N SER A 43 8.09 -11.05 11.06
CA SER A 43 9.06 -12.01 11.62
C SER A 43 10.16 -12.37 10.60
N GLU A 44 11.34 -12.78 11.08
CA GLU A 44 12.63 -13.02 10.38
C GLU A 44 12.66 -13.96 9.14
N GLY A 45 11.52 -14.30 8.53
CA GLY A 45 11.43 -15.05 7.29
C GLY A 45 10.53 -14.39 6.26
N LEU A 46 10.75 -14.70 4.98
CA LEU A 46 9.89 -14.30 3.85
C LEU A 46 8.55 -15.05 3.88
N GLU A 47 7.78 -14.84 4.95
CA GLU A 47 6.48 -15.46 5.17
C GLU A 47 5.35 -14.48 4.87
N TYR A 48 4.29 -14.99 4.22
CA TYR A 48 3.11 -14.20 3.89
C TYR A 48 1.92 -14.65 4.74
N ALA A 49 0.91 -13.79 4.81
CA ALA A 49 -0.39 -14.12 5.37
C ALA A 49 -1.50 -13.70 4.42
N LEU A 50 -2.43 -14.62 4.16
CA LEU A 50 -3.72 -14.32 3.55
C LEU A 50 -4.69 -13.91 4.67
N THR A 51 -5.25 -12.72 4.58
CA THR A 51 -6.29 -12.22 5.48
C THR A 51 -7.61 -12.14 4.71
N ILE A 52 -8.67 -12.75 5.21
CA ILE A 52 -9.97 -12.86 4.53
C ILE A 52 -11.13 -12.54 5.47
N ARG A 53 -12.12 -11.80 4.95
CA ARG A 53 -13.40 -11.55 5.61
C ARG A 53 -14.28 -12.79 5.56
N ASP A 54 -14.68 -13.28 6.73
CA ASP A 54 -15.62 -14.38 6.93
C ASP A 54 -16.84 -13.89 7.69
N ASP A 55 -17.67 -13.09 7.03
CA ASP A 55 -18.93 -12.67 7.63
C ASP A 55 -19.85 -13.89 7.73
N ASN A 56 -20.16 -14.30 8.96
CA ASN A 56 -21.14 -15.35 9.21
C ASN A 56 -22.36 -14.69 9.84
N ASN A 57 -23.49 -14.78 9.16
CA ASN A 57 -24.76 -14.14 9.54
C ASN A 57 -25.21 -14.41 10.98
N GLN A 58 -24.64 -15.42 11.67
CA GLN A 58 -24.94 -15.75 13.06
C GLN A 58 -23.92 -15.26 14.09
N ARG A 59 -22.69 -14.92 13.70
CA ARG A 59 -21.59 -14.56 14.63
C ARG A 59 -21.03 -13.16 14.41
N GLY A 60 -21.60 -12.41 13.47
CA GLY A 60 -21.11 -11.11 13.06
C GLY A 60 -19.82 -11.20 12.24
N LEU A 61 -19.21 -10.03 12.06
CA LEU A 61 -18.09 -9.81 11.17
C LEU A 61 -16.82 -10.50 11.71
N ASN A 62 -16.37 -11.57 11.04
CA ASN A 62 -15.18 -12.32 11.41
C ASN A 62 -14.06 -12.15 10.38
N VAL A 63 -12.81 -12.25 10.82
CA VAL A 63 -11.62 -12.19 9.97
C VAL A 63 -10.74 -13.41 10.24
N LYS A 64 -10.38 -14.14 9.19
CA LYS A 64 -9.47 -15.29 9.26
C LYS A 64 -8.13 -14.96 8.63
N HIS A 65 -7.08 -15.61 9.15
CA HIS A 65 -5.72 -15.45 8.68
C HIS A 65 -5.10 -16.82 8.41
N TYR A 66 -4.56 -17.00 7.22
CA TYR A 66 -3.88 -18.22 6.80
C TYR A 66 -2.41 -17.92 6.56
N LYS A 67 -1.53 -18.69 7.20
CA LYS A 67 -0.08 -18.60 6.99
C LYS A 67 0.24 -19.16 5.60
N ILE A 68 0.85 -18.35 4.75
CA ILE A 68 1.41 -18.79 3.48
C ILE A 68 2.91 -18.97 3.70
N ARG A 69 3.37 -20.22 3.59
CA ARG A 69 4.78 -20.57 3.67
C ARG A 69 5.39 -20.59 2.28
N ARG A 70 6.66 -20.22 2.18
CA ARG A 70 7.50 -20.44 1.00
C ARG A 70 8.20 -21.78 1.15
N LEU A 71 8.36 -22.51 0.05
CA LEU A 71 9.25 -23.66 -0.02
C LEU A 71 10.70 -23.18 -0.05
N ASP A 72 11.62 -24.04 0.38
CA ASP A 72 13.05 -23.79 0.24
C ASP A 72 13.43 -23.65 -1.24
N ASN A 73 14.57 -23.02 -1.52
CA ASN A 73 15.09 -22.81 -2.88
C ASN A 73 14.13 -22.10 -3.85
N ASP A 74 13.17 -21.33 -3.33
CA ASP A 74 12.18 -20.58 -4.11
C ASP A 74 11.26 -21.45 -4.99
N GLU A 75 10.98 -22.68 -4.57
CA GLU A 75 10.18 -23.63 -5.36
C GLU A 75 8.66 -23.38 -5.32
N GLY A 76 8.21 -22.41 -4.51
CA GLY A 76 6.82 -21.97 -4.50
C GLY A 76 6.23 -21.66 -3.11
N TYR A 77 4.90 -21.71 -3.04
CA TYR A 77 4.10 -21.26 -1.91
C TYR A 77 3.00 -22.25 -1.56
N PHE A 78 2.64 -22.32 -0.28
CA PHE A 78 1.51 -23.13 0.17
C PHE A 78 0.88 -22.60 1.46
N ILE A 79 -0.42 -22.86 1.64
CA ILE A 79 -1.11 -22.72 2.93
C ILE A 79 -1.10 -24.07 3.67
N THR A 80 -1.38 -25.14 2.94
CA THR A 80 -1.30 -26.53 3.40
C THR A 80 -0.29 -27.30 2.55
N PRO A 81 0.54 -28.20 3.12
CA PRO A 81 1.53 -28.95 2.33
C PRO A 81 0.95 -29.80 1.20
N ARG A 82 -0.36 -30.10 1.21
CA ARG A 82 -1.05 -30.87 0.18
C ARG A 82 -1.09 -30.18 -1.18
N ILE A 83 -1.07 -28.84 -1.21
CA ILE A 83 -1.26 -28.06 -2.43
C ILE A 83 -0.21 -26.97 -2.48
N LYS A 84 0.61 -27.01 -3.53
CA LYS A 84 1.75 -26.11 -3.74
C LYS A 84 1.53 -25.31 -5.02
N PHE A 85 1.95 -24.05 -5.00
CA PHE A 85 1.79 -23.12 -6.10
C PHE A 85 3.13 -22.50 -6.47
N ARG A 86 3.41 -22.28 -7.76
CA ARG A 86 4.68 -21.66 -8.18
C ARG A 86 4.73 -20.17 -7.87
N SER A 87 3.56 -19.53 -7.70
CA SER A 87 3.46 -18.12 -7.36
C SER A 87 2.25 -17.80 -6.47
N LEU A 88 2.31 -16.67 -5.76
CA LEU A 88 1.16 -16.13 -5.03
C LEU A 88 -0.04 -15.86 -5.96
N LYS A 89 0.20 -15.55 -7.24
CA LYS A 89 -0.87 -15.34 -8.24
C LYS A 89 -1.65 -16.64 -8.49
N GLU A 90 -0.94 -17.76 -8.65
CA GLU A 90 -1.57 -19.08 -8.81
C GLU A 90 -2.35 -19.48 -7.56
N LEU A 91 -1.78 -19.26 -6.38
CA LEU A 91 -2.46 -19.48 -5.10
C LEU A 91 -3.78 -18.69 -5.03
N VAL A 92 -3.76 -17.40 -5.38
CA VAL A 92 -4.96 -16.56 -5.39
C VAL A 92 -5.97 -17.05 -6.43
N SER A 93 -5.53 -17.40 -7.64
CA SER A 93 -6.42 -17.94 -8.69
C SER A 93 -7.14 -19.20 -8.20
N TYR A 94 -6.40 -20.14 -7.61
CA TYR A 94 -6.95 -21.39 -7.10
C TYR A 94 -8.01 -21.16 -6.03
N TYR A 95 -7.69 -20.37 -5.00
CA TYR A 95 -8.62 -20.12 -3.90
C TYR A 95 -9.77 -19.16 -4.26
N SER A 96 -9.71 -18.51 -5.42
CA SER A 96 -10.85 -17.75 -5.96
C SER A 96 -11.91 -18.67 -6.56
N GLU A 97 -11.52 -19.82 -7.11
CA GLU A 97 -12.44 -20.82 -7.66
C GLU A 97 -13.03 -21.74 -6.59
N ARG A 98 -12.32 -22.00 -5.49
CA ARG A 98 -12.74 -22.93 -4.44
C ARG A 98 -12.16 -22.59 -3.07
N ALA A 99 -12.90 -22.87 -2.01
CA ALA A 99 -12.42 -22.61 -0.64
C ALA A 99 -11.36 -23.64 -0.19
N ASP A 100 -11.57 -24.92 -0.50
CA ASP A 100 -10.67 -26.05 -0.21
C ASP A 100 -9.93 -25.97 1.15
N GLY A 101 -10.73 -25.90 2.23
CA GLY A 101 -10.25 -25.81 3.61
C GLY A 101 -10.11 -24.37 4.15
N LEU A 102 -10.24 -23.35 3.31
CA LEU A 102 -10.44 -21.97 3.77
C LEU A 102 -11.89 -21.74 4.24
N CYS A 103 -12.12 -20.66 4.98
CA CYS A 103 -13.45 -20.25 5.46
C CYS A 103 -14.39 -19.80 4.33
N GLY A 104 -13.86 -19.58 3.13
CA GLY A 104 -14.59 -19.20 1.94
C GLY A 104 -13.66 -18.99 0.75
N GLN A 105 -14.25 -18.83 -0.43
CA GLN A 105 -13.53 -18.44 -1.66
C GLN A 105 -13.01 -17.00 -1.54
N LEU A 106 -11.91 -16.73 -2.24
CA LEU A 106 -11.42 -15.38 -2.46
C LEU A 106 -12.31 -14.68 -3.49
N THR A 107 -12.95 -13.58 -3.11
CA THR A 107 -13.91 -12.90 -3.99
C THR A 107 -13.33 -11.60 -4.52
N PHE A 108 -13.06 -10.64 -3.64
CA PHE A 108 -12.60 -9.30 -4.02
C PHE A 108 -11.33 -8.90 -3.26
N PRO A 109 -10.37 -8.24 -3.92
CA PRO A 109 -9.23 -7.65 -3.21
C PRO A 109 -9.70 -6.54 -2.27
N ALA A 110 -9.13 -6.49 -1.07
CA ALA A 110 -9.40 -5.43 -0.12
C ALA A 110 -8.99 -4.06 -0.70
N PRO A 111 -9.66 -2.96 -0.33
CA PRO A 111 -9.27 -1.63 -0.77
C PRO A 111 -7.82 -1.34 -0.38
N LYS A 112 -6.99 -0.91 -1.34
CA LYS A 112 -5.63 -0.47 -1.03
C LYS A 112 -5.70 0.73 -0.10
N ILE A 113 -4.80 0.75 0.88
CA ILE A 113 -4.44 2.00 1.53
C ILE A 113 -3.80 2.83 0.43
N ALA A 114 -4.42 3.95 0.04
CA ALA A 114 -3.74 4.94 -0.78
C ALA A 114 -2.36 5.13 -0.15
N PRO A 115 -1.25 4.96 -0.90
CA PRO A 115 0.07 4.88 -0.31
C PRO A 115 0.20 6.01 0.69
N THR A 116 0.47 5.66 1.95
CA THR A 116 0.97 6.63 2.92
C THR A 116 2.13 7.26 2.18
N ARG A 117 1.95 8.52 1.75
CA ARG A 117 2.92 9.24 0.93
C ARG A 117 4.28 8.99 1.59
N PRO A 118 5.32 8.54 0.86
CA PRO A 118 6.65 8.37 1.42
C PRO A 118 6.92 9.58 2.29
N GLU A 119 7.08 9.31 3.58
CA GLU A 119 6.78 10.27 4.62
C GLU A 119 7.43 11.63 4.34
N LEU A 120 6.58 12.64 4.11
CA LEU A 120 6.90 14.02 4.48
C LEU A 120 7.01 14.16 6.01
N SER A 121 6.85 13.11 6.82
CA SER A 121 6.80 13.22 8.28
C SER A 121 8.14 12.94 8.97
N ARG A 122 8.77 11.76 8.88
CA ARG A 122 9.96 11.47 9.70
C ARG A 122 11.19 12.36 9.46
N GLU A 123 11.55 12.67 8.21
CA GLU A 123 12.70 13.55 7.90
C GLU A 123 12.32 15.03 8.00
N THR A 124 11.12 15.38 7.54
CA THR A 124 10.66 16.77 7.46
C THR A 124 10.13 17.30 8.80
N GLN A 125 9.82 16.45 9.79
CA GLN A 125 9.51 16.86 11.16
C GLN A 125 10.70 17.49 11.88
N ASN A 126 11.93 17.03 11.57
CA ASN A 126 13.15 17.54 12.19
C ASN A 126 13.87 18.58 11.31
N ASN A 127 13.55 18.65 10.01
CA ASN A 127 14.11 19.64 9.09
C ASN A 127 13.03 20.08 8.08
N TRP A 128 12.39 21.22 8.37
CA TRP A 128 11.29 21.77 7.57
C TRP A 128 11.77 22.42 6.26
N GLU A 129 13.07 22.68 6.14
CA GLU A 129 13.68 23.22 4.93
C GLU A 129 14.14 22.08 4.02
N ILE A 130 13.67 22.13 2.77
CA ILE A 130 14.05 21.17 1.73
C ILE A 130 14.84 21.85 0.61
N PRO A 131 15.90 21.22 0.08
CA PRO A 131 16.60 21.73 -1.09
C PRO A 131 15.69 21.91 -2.30
N ARG A 132 15.80 23.06 -2.98
CA ARG A 132 14.94 23.44 -4.11
C ARG A 132 15.03 22.48 -5.30
N ASP A 133 16.20 21.87 -5.51
CA ASP A 133 16.48 20.89 -6.57
C ASP A 133 15.72 19.57 -6.39
N GLN A 134 15.22 19.28 -5.18
CA GLN A 134 14.34 18.14 -4.94
C GLN A 134 12.90 18.37 -5.41
N LEU A 135 12.55 19.59 -5.84
CA LEU A 135 11.22 19.98 -6.29
C LEU A 135 11.18 20.23 -7.79
N GLU A 136 10.40 19.44 -8.51
CA GLU A 136 10.13 19.58 -9.92
C GLU A 136 8.77 20.26 -10.13
N LEU A 137 8.74 21.45 -10.74
CA LEU A 137 7.49 22.10 -11.15
C LEU A 137 7.06 21.52 -12.49
N ARG A 138 5.79 21.14 -12.62
CA ARG A 138 5.27 20.54 -13.85
C ARG A 138 4.17 21.38 -14.47
N GLU A 139 3.01 21.44 -13.83
CA GLU A 139 1.79 22.02 -14.39
C GLU A 139 1.35 23.18 -13.50
N LYS A 140 1.19 24.39 -14.06
CA LYS A 140 0.65 25.53 -13.31
C LYS A 140 -0.84 25.30 -13.04
N LEU A 141 -1.21 25.25 -11.77
CA LEU A 141 -2.58 25.02 -11.30
C LEU A 141 -3.35 26.33 -11.06
N GLY A 142 -2.65 27.43 -10.75
CA GLY A 142 -3.29 28.71 -10.50
C GLY A 142 -2.33 29.87 -10.32
N ASP A 143 -2.86 31.08 -10.42
CA ASP A 143 -2.17 32.35 -10.19
C ASP A 143 -3.03 33.21 -9.26
N GLY A 144 -2.42 33.75 -8.21
CA GLY A 144 -3.08 34.63 -7.26
C GLY A 144 -2.23 35.84 -6.93
N ASN A 145 -2.79 36.72 -6.10
CA ASN A 145 -2.16 37.99 -5.74
C ASN A 145 -0.77 37.83 -5.11
N PHE A 146 -0.55 36.73 -4.39
CA PHE A 146 0.68 36.48 -3.62
C PHE A 146 1.65 35.51 -4.29
N GLY A 147 1.30 34.92 -5.44
CA GLY A 147 2.09 33.81 -5.96
C GLY A 147 1.36 32.91 -6.95
N GLU A 148 2.09 31.92 -7.43
CA GLU A 148 1.56 30.88 -8.33
C GLU A 148 1.49 29.55 -7.58
N VAL A 149 0.57 28.69 -8.00
CA VAL A 149 0.47 27.32 -7.51
C VAL A 149 0.76 26.37 -8.66
N TRP A 150 1.66 25.43 -8.43
CA TRP A 150 2.11 24.44 -9.39
C TRP A 150 1.87 23.04 -8.86
N LYS A 151 1.48 22.12 -9.72
CA LYS A 151 1.60 20.68 -9.51
C LYS A 151 3.02 20.27 -9.81
N GLY A 152 3.60 19.42 -8.99
CA GLY A 152 4.98 19.01 -9.13
C GLY A 152 5.30 17.65 -8.53
N LYS A 153 6.57 17.30 -8.57
CA LYS A 153 7.12 16.11 -7.90
C LYS A 153 8.16 16.52 -6.86
N TRP A 154 8.10 15.90 -5.69
CA TRP A 154 9.19 15.90 -4.72
C TRP A 154 10.00 14.60 -4.82
N ARG A 155 11.33 14.73 -4.90
CA ARG A 155 12.30 13.62 -5.12
C ARG A 155 11.94 12.72 -6.31
N GLY A 156 11.26 13.27 -7.32
CA GLY A 156 10.80 12.56 -8.52
C GLY A 156 9.68 11.52 -8.28
N ILE A 157 9.23 11.31 -7.05
CA ILE A 157 8.32 10.21 -6.70
C ILE A 157 6.99 10.68 -6.08
N VAL A 158 7.00 11.73 -5.26
CA VAL A 158 5.81 12.19 -4.52
C VAL A 158 5.11 13.32 -5.27
N ASP A 159 3.83 13.17 -5.62
CA ASP A 159 3.03 14.28 -6.18
C ASP A 159 2.72 15.33 -5.11
N VAL A 160 3.07 16.58 -5.39
CA VAL A 160 2.94 17.73 -4.48
C VAL A 160 2.32 18.93 -5.19
N ALA A 161 1.74 19.83 -4.40
CA ALA A 161 1.43 21.20 -4.82
C ALA A 161 2.53 22.12 -4.28
N ILE A 162 3.07 22.99 -5.14
CA ILE A 162 4.17 23.90 -4.84
C ILE A 162 3.65 25.33 -5.03
N LYS A 163 3.59 26.09 -3.95
CA LYS A 163 3.22 27.52 -4.01
C LYS A 163 4.49 28.35 -4.08
N THR A 164 4.68 29.08 -5.17
CA THR A 164 5.78 30.03 -5.34
C THR A 164 5.30 31.42 -4.97
N LEU A 165 6.12 32.20 -4.27
CA LEU A 165 5.81 33.60 -3.94
C LEU A 165 6.41 34.52 -5.01
N LYS A 166 5.71 35.60 -5.35
CA LYS A 166 6.25 36.63 -6.25
C LYS A 166 7.39 37.39 -5.55
N PRO A 167 8.49 37.74 -6.24
CA PRO A 167 9.58 38.53 -5.64
C PRO A 167 9.04 39.82 -5.00
N GLY A 168 9.53 40.17 -3.81
CA GLY A 168 9.10 41.37 -3.08
C GLY A 168 7.79 41.23 -2.28
N THR A 169 7.13 40.07 -2.29
CA THR A 169 5.89 39.85 -1.51
C THR A 169 6.17 39.77 0.00
N MET A 170 7.31 39.19 0.39
CA MET A 170 7.72 39.01 1.79
C MET A 170 9.23 38.72 1.83
N SER A 171 9.92 39.11 2.90
CA SER A 171 11.31 38.66 3.11
C SER A 171 11.33 37.22 3.64
N PRO A 172 12.38 36.43 3.36
CA PRO A 172 12.50 35.08 3.90
C PRO A 172 12.40 35.03 5.43
N GLU A 173 12.98 36.03 6.11
CA GLU A 173 12.99 36.14 7.57
C GLU A 173 11.58 36.39 8.11
N ALA A 174 10.82 37.31 7.51
CA ALA A 174 9.43 37.56 7.90
C ALA A 174 8.50 36.38 7.60
N PHE A 175 8.86 35.51 6.65
CA PHE A 175 8.09 34.31 6.31
C PHE A 175 8.38 33.15 7.28
N LEU A 176 9.63 33.01 7.73
CA LEU A 176 10.08 31.91 8.59
C LEU A 176 9.90 32.19 10.10
N GLY A 177 9.78 33.45 10.50
CA GLY A 177 9.58 33.87 11.89
C GLY A 177 10.83 34.43 12.55
#